data_AF-A0A9N8K162-F1
#
_entry.id   AF-A0A9N8K162-F1
#
_cell.length_a   1.000
_cell.length_b   1.000
_cell.length_c   1.000
_cell.angle_alpha   90.00
_cell.angle_beta   90.00
_cell.angle_gamma   90.00
#
_symmetry.space_group_name_H-M   'P 1'
#
loop_
_entity.id
_entity.type
_entity.pdbx_description
1 polymer ?
#
loop_
_entity_poly.entity_id
_entity_poly.type
_entity_poly.pdbx_seq_one_letter_code
_entity_poly.pdbx_strand_id
1 'polypeptide(L)'
;MKVGEKRCITLSSPVGRTEHYKKCFTEFEYHVDTDSELSSLLEPGKTYSIKLASKDLGVKWYTYIDDPSLPLDEKLLSQPSETPRLVNSKPSAGNAAFKVVESLPWPLEISTRLCFKPATETTPSCLKICITNLGSQSLSIQASDQQRFLGPRDFFGREIIQERSHRALEMEHPRLSFAFSVTKSGTKEAAPRKAMRAGCRGLTSGNVDLRPRFKDLLTLEPGQPLLRRIDIGALISGLDDGFYTIRLREESMWWCMGGKEDICDMNDEGGRVRKESFNRDVPPLVLNSADTVEVEVANGQLV
;
A
#
# COMPACT_ATOMS: atom_id res chain seq x y z
N MET A 1 13.65 6.67 37.36
CA MET A 1 13.30 7.38 36.10
C MET A 1 13.81 6.49 34.96
N LYS A 2 12.86 6.04 34.12
CA LYS A 2 12.86 4.99 33.08
C LYS A 2 14.12 4.14 32.82
N VAL A 3 14.01 2.86 33.16
CA VAL A 3 14.82 1.73 32.65
C VAL A 3 14.70 1.71 31.12
N GLY A 4 15.83 1.70 30.43
CA GLY A 4 15.87 1.67 28.97
C GLY A 4 15.31 0.35 28.46
N GLU A 5 14.16 0.40 27.77
CA GLU A 5 13.64 -0.73 26.99
C GLU A 5 14.71 -1.17 25.99
N LYS A 6 15.28 -2.36 26.20
CA LYS A 6 16.06 -3.03 25.17
C LYS A 6 15.09 -3.40 24.05
N ARG A 7 15.16 -2.65 22.95
CA ARG A 7 14.41 -2.90 21.72
C ARG A 7 14.87 -4.23 21.13
N CYS A 8 14.13 -5.30 21.41
CA CYS A 8 14.33 -6.60 20.78
C CYS A 8 13.55 -6.63 19.47
N ILE A 9 14.15 -7.12 18.40
CA ILE A 9 13.43 -7.37 17.13
C ILE A 9 13.14 -8.87 17.07
N THR A 10 11.86 -9.24 17.06
CA THR A 10 11.42 -10.62 16.91
C THR A 10 11.18 -10.91 15.44
N LEU A 11 11.90 -11.89 14.88
CA LEU A 11 11.68 -12.38 13.52
C LEU A 11 11.11 -13.79 13.61
N SER A 12 10.09 -14.09 12.81
CA SER A 12 9.54 -15.45 12.72
C SER A 12 10.61 -16.44 12.25
N SER A 13 10.61 -17.68 12.77
CA SER A 13 11.58 -18.70 12.36
C SER A 13 11.56 -18.96 10.85
N PRO A 14 12.72 -19.19 10.20
CA PRO A 14 12.79 -19.64 8.81
C PRO A 14 12.35 -21.10 8.61
N VAL A 15 12.35 -21.91 9.67
CA VAL A 15 12.01 -23.34 9.62
C VAL A 15 10.48 -23.48 9.56
N GLY A 16 9.98 -24.23 8.56
CA GLY A 16 8.54 -24.48 8.38
C GLY A 16 7.78 -23.41 7.60
N ARG A 17 8.46 -22.39 7.04
CA ARG A 17 7.81 -21.38 6.21
C ARG A 17 7.27 -21.98 4.91
N THR A 18 5.98 -21.78 4.67
CA THR A 18 5.31 -22.08 3.40
C THR A 18 5.28 -20.86 2.46
N GLU A 19 5.63 -19.68 2.98
CA GLU A 19 5.61 -18.43 2.22
C GLU A 19 6.87 -18.22 1.36
N HIS A 20 6.70 -17.52 0.24
CA HIS A 20 7.78 -17.21 -0.68
C HIS A 20 8.82 -16.28 -0.04
N TYR A 21 10.12 -16.60 -0.12
CA TYR A 21 11.23 -15.90 0.56
C TYR A 21 11.25 -14.37 0.40
N LYS A 22 10.74 -13.84 -0.73
CA LYS A 22 10.61 -12.39 -0.98
C LYS A 22 9.67 -11.69 0.00
N LYS A 23 8.73 -12.39 0.62
CA LYS A 23 7.87 -11.84 1.68
C LYS A 23 8.55 -11.82 3.04
N CYS A 24 9.76 -12.37 3.13
CA CYS A 24 10.52 -12.47 4.37
C CYS A 24 11.67 -11.45 4.45
N PHE A 25 11.75 -10.48 3.52
CA PHE A 25 12.68 -9.37 3.67
C PHE A 25 12.22 -8.47 4.81
N THR A 26 13.17 -8.06 5.65
CA THR A 26 12.93 -7.02 6.64
C THR A 26 13.11 -5.67 5.97
N GLU A 27 12.03 -4.90 5.88
CA GLU A 27 12.06 -3.52 5.41
C GLU A 27 12.39 -2.60 6.58
N PHE A 28 13.36 -1.73 6.39
CA PHE A 28 13.74 -0.70 7.37
C PHE A 28 13.43 0.65 6.77
N GLU A 29 12.42 1.32 7.33
CA GLU A 29 12.12 2.70 7.02
C GLU A 29 13.00 3.60 7.88
N TYR A 30 13.71 4.54 7.24
CA TYR A 30 14.54 5.52 7.93
C TYR A 30 14.07 6.91 7.54
N HIS A 31 13.50 7.62 8.51
CA HIS A 31 13.13 9.02 8.34
C HIS A 31 14.39 9.89 8.49
N VAL A 32 14.77 10.61 7.43
CA VAL A 32 15.84 11.60 7.50
C VAL A 32 15.25 12.87 8.07
N ASP A 33 15.59 13.19 9.31
CA ASP A 33 15.25 14.45 9.95
C ASP A 33 15.90 15.62 9.19
N THR A 34 15.14 16.67 8.90
CA THR A 34 15.61 17.84 8.13
C THR A 34 16.80 18.53 8.79
N ASP A 35 16.86 18.49 10.12
CA ASP A 35 17.91 19.14 10.91
C ASP A 35 19.10 18.21 11.22
N SER A 36 19.07 16.98 10.70
CA SER A 36 20.16 16.03 10.91
C SER A 36 21.38 16.34 10.06
N GLU A 37 22.56 15.95 10.57
CA GLU A 37 23.80 15.97 9.78
C GLU A 37 23.64 15.21 8.44
N LEU A 38 22.89 14.11 8.42
CA LEU A 38 22.63 13.36 7.20
C LEU A 38 21.86 14.19 6.17
N SER A 39 20.86 14.98 6.59
CA SER A 39 20.13 15.88 5.71
C SER A 39 21.04 16.94 5.08
N SER A 40 22.00 17.47 5.84
CA SER A 40 22.94 18.48 5.35
C SER A 40 23.82 18.01 4.18
N LEU A 41 23.96 16.69 3.99
CA LEU A 41 24.69 16.09 2.89
C LEU A 41 23.86 15.95 1.60
N LEU A 42 22.54 16.17 1.68
CA LEU A 42 21.60 15.92 0.58
C LEU A 42 21.35 17.20 -0.23
N GLU A 43 22.19 17.43 -1.23
CA GLU A 43 22.01 18.52 -2.19
C GLU A 43 20.97 18.19 -3.29
N PRO A 44 20.04 19.13 -3.60
CA PRO A 44 19.14 19.02 -4.74
C PRO A 44 19.84 18.76 -6.08
N GLY A 45 19.19 17.96 -6.93
CA GLY A 45 19.69 17.57 -8.25
C GLY A 45 20.66 16.40 -8.25
N LYS A 46 21.20 16.00 -7.08
CA LYS A 46 22.10 14.85 -6.97
C LYS A 46 21.35 13.54 -6.71
N THR A 47 21.94 12.44 -7.17
CA THR A 47 21.48 11.08 -6.89
C THR A 47 22.39 10.46 -5.85
N TYR A 48 21.80 9.98 -4.76
CA TYR A 48 22.49 9.31 -3.68
C TYR A 48 22.17 7.83 -3.71
N SER A 49 23.10 7.01 -3.21
CA SER A 49 22.87 5.59 -2.99
C SER A 49 23.25 5.25 -1.56
N ILE A 50 22.30 4.72 -0.81
CA ILE A 50 22.57 4.13 0.51
C ILE A 50 23.08 2.71 0.25
N LYS A 51 24.27 2.45 0.75
CA LYS A 51 24.90 1.14 0.75
C LYS A 51 25.18 0.78 2.19
N LEU A 52 24.85 -0.44 2.58
CA LEU A 52 25.30 -0.98 3.85
C LEU A 52 26.84 -1.02 3.83
N ALA A 53 27.45 -0.32 4.78
CA ALA A 53 28.90 -0.13 4.85
C ALA A 53 29.68 -1.41 5.19
N SER A 54 28.99 -2.52 5.44
CA SER A 54 29.47 -3.57 6.34
C SER A 54 29.32 -4.98 5.77
N LYS A 55 30.28 -5.85 6.11
CA LYS A 55 30.19 -7.33 5.99
C LYS A 55 29.49 -7.96 7.22
N ASP A 56 28.87 -7.15 8.06
CA ASP A 56 28.23 -7.48 9.32
C ASP A 56 26.87 -6.76 9.40
N LEU A 57 25.82 -7.46 9.83
CA LEU A 57 24.46 -6.91 9.97
C LEU A 57 24.34 -5.92 11.15
N GLY A 58 25.41 -5.74 11.94
CA GLY A 58 25.35 -4.98 13.19
C GLY A 58 24.59 -5.71 14.30
N VAL A 59 24.23 -6.98 14.05
CA VAL A 59 23.58 -7.88 15.02
C VAL A 59 24.68 -8.58 15.80
N LYS A 60 24.84 -8.25 17.08
CA LYS A 60 25.87 -8.86 17.95
C LYS A 60 25.54 -10.31 18.32
N TRP A 61 24.26 -10.63 18.47
CA TRP A 61 23.74 -11.96 18.75
C TRP A 61 22.24 -11.99 18.45
N TYR A 62 21.69 -13.19 18.21
CA TYR A 62 20.24 -13.44 18.17
C TYR A 62 19.93 -14.65 19.04
N THR A 63 18.68 -14.75 19.49
CA THR A 63 18.17 -15.93 20.16
C THR A 63 16.84 -16.37 19.54
N TYR A 64 16.65 -17.68 19.41
CA TYR A 64 15.37 -18.25 19.00
C TYR A 64 14.49 -18.50 20.21
N ILE A 65 13.20 -18.29 20.01
CA ILE A 65 12.19 -18.63 21.00
C ILE A 65 11.26 -19.61 20.30
N ASP A 66 11.33 -20.88 20.72
CA ASP A 66 10.55 -21.95 20.11
C ASP A 66 9.06 -21.83 20.47
N ASP A 67 8.75 -21.31 21.67
CA ASP A 67 7.39 -21.04 22.13
C ASP A 67 7.26 -19.57 22.60
N PRO A 68 6.69 -18.68 21.77
CA PRO A 68 6.54 -17.26 22.11
C PRO A 68 5.49 -17.00 23.21
N SER A 69 4.75 -18.01 23.65
CA SER A 69 3.76 -17.89 24.73
C SER A 69 4.38 -18.04 26.13
N LEU A 70 5.64 -18.51 26.21
CA LEU A 70 6.36 -18.62 27.47
C LEU A 70 6.91 -17.27 27.93
N PRO A 71 6.94 -17.00 29.26
CA PRO A 71 7.54 -15.80 29.80
C PRO A 71 9.00 -15.70 29.35
N LEU A 72 9.37 -14.55 28.77
CA LEU A 72 10.74 -14.27 28.35
C LEU A 72 11.62 -14.10 29.60
N ASP A 73 12.42 -15.12 29.92
CA ASP A 73 13.47 -15.00 30.93
C ASP A 73 14.57 -14.07 30.38
N GLU A 74 14.90 -13.01 31.13
CA GLU A 74 16.00 -12.09 30.79
C GLU A 74 17.34 -12.83 30.57
N LYS A 75 17.53 -13.99 31.22
CA LYS A 75 18.71 -14.83 31.02
C LYS A 75 18.73 -15.46 29.64
N LEU A 76 17.58 -15.95 29.13
CA LEU A 76 17.47 -16.51 27.78
C LEU A 76 17.68 -15.43 26.72
N LEU A 77 17.17 -14.22 26.97
CA LEU A 77 17.41 -13.03 26.14
C LEU A 77 18.81 -12.45 26.26
N SER A 78 19.72 -13.06 27.03
CA SER A 78 21.10 -12.58 27.17
C SER A 78 22.12 -13.52 26.54
N GLN A 79 21.67 -14.70 26.09
CA GLN A 79 22.52 -15.73 25.51
C GLN A 79 22.31 -15.82 23.99
N PRO A 80 23.38 -15.84 23.17
CA PRO A 80 23.27 -16.12 21.75
C PRO A 80 22.81 -17.56 21.53
N SER A 81 21.73 -17.77 20.77
CA SER A 81 21.41 -19.11 20.26
C SER A 81 22.45 -19.58 19.24
N GLU A 82 22.98 -18.64 18.44
CA GLU A 82 24.06 -18.89 17.50
C GLU A 82 24.92 -17.62 17.33
N THR A 83 26.13 -17.77 16.81
CA THR A 83 26.93 -16.63 16.39
C THR A 83 26.40 -16.11 15.04
N PRO A 84 25.98 -14.84 14.94
CA PRO A 84 25.52 -14.29 13.68
C PRO A 84 26.63 -14.34 12.64
N ARG A 85 26.34 -14.99 11.52
CA ARG A 85 27.24 -15.06 10.37
C ARG A 85 26.53 -14.50 9.16
N LEU A 86 27.21 -13.61 8.44
CA LEU A 86 26.72 -13.09 7.19
C LEU A 86 26.72 -14.23 6.15
N VAL A 87 25.53 -14.69 5.75
CA VAL A 87 25.40 -15.79 4.76
C VAL A 87 25.82 -15.35 3.35
N ASN A 88 26.05 -14.04 3.13
CA ASN A 88 26.52 -13.51 1.86
C ASN A 88 27.45 -12.31 2.05
N SER A 89 28.76 -12.50 1.89
CA SER A 89 29.80 -11.46 1.98
C SER A 89 29.88 -10.53 0.76
N LYS A 90 29.04 -10.74 -0.25
CA LYS A 90 28.84 -9.73 -1.29
C LYS A 90 28.16 -8.53 -0.62
N PRO A 91 28.44 -7.28 -1.06
CA PRO A 91 27.69 -6.12 -0.58
C PRO A 91 26.23 -6.50 -0.62
N SER A 92 25.59 -6.53 0.56
CA SER A 92 24.17 -6.82 0.68
C SER A 92 23.47 -6.02 -0.42
N ALA A 93 22.64 -6.69 -1.21
CA ALA A 93 22.01 -6.11 -2.39
C ALA A 93 21.12 -4.89 -2.10
N GLY A 94 21.06 -4.41 -0.85
CA GLY A 94 20.54 -3.12 -0.43
C GLY A 94 21.27 -1.96 -1.09
N ASN A 95 20.91 -1.68 -2.34
CA ASN A 95 21.20 -0.42 -3.01
C ASN A 95 19.88 0.36 -3.08
N ALA A 96 19.64 1.23 -2.11
CA ALA A 96 18.57 2.20 -2.19
C ALA A 96 19.13 3.46 -2.84
N ALA A 97 18.79 3.71 -4.09
CA ALA A 97 19.17 4.94 -4.78
C ALA A 97 17.99 5.90 -4.83
N PHE A 98 18.22 7.17 -4.53
CA PHE A 98 17.21 8.21 -4.59
C PHE A 98 17.81 9.49 -5.16
N LYS A 99 16.97 10.28 -5.84
CA LYS A 99 17.34 11.61 -6.33
C LYS A 99 16.78 12.63 -5.35
N VAL A 100 17.63 13.55 -4.91
CA VAL A 100 17.18 14.70 -4.12
C VAL A 100 16.73 15.77 -5.10
N VAL A 101 15.59 16.39 -4.80
CA VAL A 101 15.02 17.49 -5.56
C VAL A 101 14.72 18.62 -4.60
N GLU A 102 14.73 19.85 -5.10
CA GLU A 102 14.53 21.05 -4.28
C GLU A 102 13.15 21.06 -3.63
N SER A 103 12.13 20.65 -4.38
CA SER A 103 10.76 20.50 -3.89
C SER A 103 10.02 19.45 -4.69
N LEU A 104 9.13 18.73 -4.03
CA LEU A 104 8.11 17.90 -4.68
C LEU A 104 6.73 18.48 -4.39
N PRO A 105 5.81 18.45 -5.37
CA PRO A 105 4.42 18.73 -5.08
C PRO A 105 3.90 17.64 -4.13
N TRP A 106 3.19 18.05 -3.08
CA TRP A 106 2.56 17.15 -2.13
C TRP A 106 1.06 17.03 -2.44
N PRO A 107 0.44 15.85 -2.34
CA PRO A 107 -0.98 15.71 -2.62
C PRO A 107 -1.80 16.63 -1.71
N LEU A 108 -2.87 17.21 -2.27
CA LEU A 108 -3.84 17.93 -1.46
C LEU A 108 -4.48 17.01 -0.42
N GLU A 109 -4.88 17.59 0.69
CA GLU A 109 -5.56 16.84 1.74
C GLU A 109 -6.91 16.34 1.24
N ILE A 110 -7.14 15.04 1.40
CA ILE A 110 -8.42 14.40 1.07
C ILE A 110 -9.01 13.74 2.31
N SER A 111 -10.33 13.77 2.41
CA SER A 111 -11.08 13.02 3.41
C SER A 111 -11.79 11.85 2.75
N THR A 112 -11.59 10.65 3.28
CA THR A 112 -12.31 9.46 2.82
C THR A 112 -13.16 8.90 3.93
N ARG A 113 -14.48 8.83 3.69
CA ARG A 113 -15.45 8.26 4.62
C ARG A 113 -16.04 6.98 4.04
N LEU A 114 -16.24 6.00 4.91
CA LEU A 114 -16.86 4.73 4.59
C LEU A 114 -18.17 4.59 5.35
N CYS A 115 -19.27 4.31 4.66
CA CYS A 115 -20.53 3.99 5.33
C CYS A 115 -21.26 2.83 4.67
N PHE A 116 -21.96 2.04 5.47
CA PHE A 116 -22.85 1.00 4.99
C PHE A 116 -24.24 1.57 4.74
N LYS A 117 -24.89 1.09 3.67
CA LYS A 117 -26.31 1.27 3.46
C LYS A 117 -26.96 -0.10 3.31
N PRO A 118 -27.87 -0.46 4.23
CA PRO A 118 -28.60 -1.71 4.12
C PRO A 118 -29.49 -1.70 2.88
N ALA A 119 -29.86 -2.90 2.42
CA ALA A 119 -30.78 -3.07 1.30
C ALA A 119 -32.13 -2.42 1.59
N THR A 120 -32.75 -1.91 0.55
CA THR A 120 -34.16 -1.53 0.53
C THR A 120 -34.88 -2.43 -0.47
N GLU A 121 -36.22 -2.37 -0.51
CA GLU A 121 -37.03 -3.13 -1.48
C GLU A 121 -36.59 -2.92 -2.94
N THR A 122 -35.94 -1.79 -3.23
CA THR A 122 -35.54 -1.37 -4.57
C THR A 122 -34.03 -1.31 -4.80
N THR A 123 -33.20 -1.45 -3.74
CA THR A 123 -31.74 -1.33 -3.87
C THR A 123 -30.99 -2.35 -3.01
N PRO A 124 -29.96 -3.02 -3.55
CA PRO A 124 -29.15 -3.96 -2.77
C PRO A 124 -28.31 -3.22 -1.71
N SER A 125 -27.93 -3.96 -0.66
CA SER A 125 -26.98 -3.47 0.35
C SER A 125 -25.69 -3.02 -0.32
N CYS A 126 -25.22 -1.83 0.01
CA CYS A 126 -24.00 -1.29 -0.57
C CYS A 126 -23.13 -0.55 0.43
N LEU A 127 -21.84 -0.61 0.18
CA LEU A 127 -20.85 0.22 0.84
C LEU A 127 -20.69 1.51 0.05
N LYS A 128 -20.73 2.65 0.74
CA LYS A 128 -20.51 3.96 0.16
C LYS A 128 -19.15 4.48 0.57
N ILE A 129 -18.30 4.73 -0.41
CA ILE A 129 -17.07 5.51 -0.24
C ILE A 129 -17.38 6.94 -0.63
N CYS A 130 -17.08 7.88 0.26
CA CYS A 130 -17.15 9.30 0.01
C CYS A 130 -15.74 9.88 0.08
N ILE A 131 -15.26 10.46 -1.03
CA ILE A 131 -13.94 11.11 -1.09
C ILE A 131 -14.16 12.58 -1.30
N THR A 132 -13.65 13.42 -0.41
CA THR A 132 -13.77 14.87 -0.51
C THR A 132 -12.38 15.48 -0.59
N ASN A 133 -12.13 16.26 -1.65
CA ASN A 133 -10.96 17.11 -1.72
C ASN A 133 -11.13 18.30 -0.79
N LEU A 134 -10.28 18.41 0.23
CA LEU A 134 -10.32 19.50 1.22
C LEU A 134 -9.50 20.70 0.77
N GLY A 135 -8.72 20.57 -0.30
CA GLY A 135 -7.97 21.66 -0.91
C GLY A 135 -8.85 22.64 -1.68
N SER A 136 -8.22 23.74 -2.12
CA SER A 136 -8.87 24.83 -2.86
C SER A 136 -8.84 24.66 -4.38
N GLN A 137 -8.16 23.64 -4.89
CA GLN A 137 -7.94 23.40 -6.32
C GLN A 137 -8.37 21.98 -6.69
N SER A 138 -8.88 21.81 -7.91
CA SER A 138 -9.29 20.51 -8.43
C SER A 138 -8.10 19.57 -8.55
N LEU A 139 -8.34 18.29 -8.32
CA LEU A 139 -7.31 17.26 -8.26
C LEU A 139 -7.72 16.06 -9.13
N SER A 140 -6.89 15.71 -10.10
CA SER A 140 -7.09 14.49 -10.87
C SER A 140 -6.35 13.33 -10.20
N ILE A 141 -7.05 12.22 -9.97
CA ILE A 141 -6.47 10.98 -9.45
C ILE A 141 -6.63 9.86 -10.48
N GLN A 142 -5.63 8.98 -10.58
CA GLN A 142 -5.75 7.77 -11.37
C GLN A 142 -6.49 6.71 -10.55
N ALA A 143 -7.73 6.42 -10.93
CA ALA A 143 -8.61 5.48 -10.23
C ALA A 143 -8.54 4.06 -10.79
N SER A 144 -8.02 3.92 -12.01
CA SER A 144 -7.98 2.65 -12.76
C SER A 144 -6.60 2.42 -13.40
N ASP A 145 -6.39 1.21 -13.92
CA ASP A 145 -5.16 0.77 -14.58
C ASP A 145 -3.92 0.63 -13.66
N GLN A 146 -2.86 0.01 -14.17
CA GLN A 146 -1.65 -0.31 -13.42
C GLN A 146 -0.77 0.94 -13.23
N GLN A 147 -0.64 1.39 -11.98
CA GLN A 147 0.23 2.51 -11.60
C GLN A 147 1.63 2.03 -11.25
N ARG A 148 2.29 1.46 -12.25
CA ARG A 148 3.57 0.75 -12.09
C ARG A 148 4.69 1.63 -11.54
N PHE A 149 4.59 2.93 -11.78
CA PHE A 149 5.56 3.91 -11.35
C PHE A 149 5.45 4.29 -9.86
N LEU A 150 4.36 3.93 -9.16
CA LEU A 150 4.22 4.12 -7.71
C LEU A 150 4.68 2.91 -6.89
N GLY A 151 4.83 1.75 -7.53
CA GLY A 151 5.30 0.55 -6.85
C GLY A 151 6.75 0.70 -6.41
N PRO A 152 7.13 0.15 -5.25
CA PRO A 152 8.53 0.09 -4.87
C PRO A 152 9.31 -0.61 -5.99
N ARG A 153 10.42 -0.01 -6.40
CA ARG A 153 11.36 -0.65 -7.32
C ARG A 153 12.22 -1.59 -6.51
N ASP A 154 12.51 -2.76 -7.08
CA ASP A 154 13.46 -3.67 -6.48
C ASP A 154 14.85 -3.03 -6.47
N PHE A 155 15.77 -3.65 -5.74
CA PHE A 155 17.16 -3.19 -5.62
C PHE A 155 17.91 -3.02 -6.96
N PHE A 156 17.38 -3.55 -8.06
CA PHE A 156 17.92 -3.43 -9.41
C PHE A 156 17.16 -2.43 -10.27
N GLY A 157 16.26 -1.63 -9.67
CA GLY A 157 15.41 -0.68 -10.38
C GLY A 157 14.30 -1.34 -11.20
N ARG A 158 14.08 -2.65 -11.06
CA ARG A 158 12.96 -3.34 -11.72
C ARG A 158 11.71 -3.08 -10.91
N GLU A 159 10.60 -2.83 -11.59
CA GLU A 159 9.31 -2.72 -10.94
C GLU A 159 9.08 -3.99 -10.11
N ILE A 160 8.90 -3.86 -8.78
CA ILE A 160 8.35 -4.98 -8.02
C ILE A 160 6.96 -5.16 -8.59
N ILE A 161 6.79 -6.29 -9.26
CA ILE A 161 5.56 -6.67 -9.92
C ILE A 161 4.50 -6.87 -8.83
N GLN A 162 3.88 -5.78 -8.36
CA GLN A 162 2.73 -5.82 -7.47
C GLN A 162 1.62 -6.58 -8.21
N GLU A 163 0.95 -7.52 -7.53
CA GLU A 163 -0.32 -8.06 -8.02
C GLU A 163 -1.22 -6.91 -8.46
N ARG A 164 -2.05 -7.11 -9.50
CA ARG A 164 -3.00 -6.08 -9.93
C ARG A 164 -3.78 -5.63 -8.69
N SER A 165 -3.40 -4.50 -8.11
CA SER A 165 -4.17 -3.86 -7.06
C SER A 165 -5.33 -3.22 -7.81
N HIS A 166 -6.37 -4.00 -8.00
CA HIS A 166 -7.65 -3.47 -8.42
C HIS A 166 -8.13 -2.55 -7.32
N ARG A 167 -8.52 -1.34 -7.72
CA ARG A 167 -8.72 -0.21 -6.81
C ARG A 167 -10.19 -0.09 -6.45
N ALA A 168 -10.47 0.43 -5.27
CA ALA A 168 -11.83 0.65 -4.78
C ALA A 168 -12.66 1.56 -5.70
N LEU A 169 -11.98 2.39 -6.51
CA LEU A 169 -12.60 3.40 -7.39
C LEU A 169 -12.70 2.96 -8.86
N GLU A 170 -12.25 1.76 -9.22
CA GLU A 170 -12.35 1.22 -10.59
C GLU A 170 -13.82 0.96 -10.97
N MET A 171 -14.30 1.57 -12.07
CA MET A 171 -15.72 1.54 -12.42
C MET A 171 -16.18 0.27 -13.16
N GLU A 172 -15.36 -0.26 -14.08
CA GLU A 172 -15.82 -1.32 -14.97
C GLU A 172 -15.82 -2.70 -14.29
N HIS A 173 -14.80 -2.99 -13.49
CA HIS A 173 -14.60 -4.31 -12.88
C HIS A 173 -13.99 -4.21 -11.47
N PRO A 174 -14.66 -3.56 -10.50
CA PRO A 174 -14.11 -3.36 -9.16
C PRO A 174 -13.86 -4.72 -8.49
N ARG A 175 -12.59 -5.07 -8.23
CA ARG A 175 -12.25 -6.31 -7.49
C ARG A 175 -12.11 -6.02 -6.01
N LEU A 176 -13.26 -6.07 -5.35
CA LEU A 176 -13.47 -5.64 -3.96
C LEU A 176 -12.58 -6.35 -2.93
N SER A 177 -12.17 -7.58 -3.19
CA SER A 177 -11.29 -8.34 -2.31
C SER A 177 -9.89 -7.72 -2.14
N PHE A 178 -9.46 -6.87 -3.07
CA PHE A 178 -8.20 -6.12 -2.99
C PHE A 178 -8.36 -4.77 -2.28
N ALA A 179 -9.52 -4.12 -2.43
CA ALA A 179 -9.82 -2.82 -1.86
C ALA A 179 -10.19 -2.89 -0.36
N PHE A 180 -10.74 -4.00 0.12
CA PHE A 180 -11.25 -4.10 1.49
C PHE A 180 -10.57 -5.20 2.31
N SER A 181 -10.42 -4.97 3.60
CA SER A 181 -10.18 -6.03 4.59
C SER A 181 -11.48 -6.37 5.30
N VAL A 182 -11.72 -7.67 5.47
CA VAL A 182 -12.86 -8.21 6.18
C VAL A 182 -12.34 -9.07 7.31
N THR A 183 -12.78 -8.80 8.52
CA THR A 183 -12.31 -9.45 9.74
C THR A 183 -13.51 -9.90 10.56
N LYS A 184 -13.52 -11.15 11.04
CA LYS A 184 -14.59 -11.65 11.91
C LYS A 184 -14.44 -11.02 13.30
N SER A 185 -15.48 -10.37 13.82
CA SER A 185 -15.37 -9.52 15.02
C SER A 185 -14.98 -10.31 16.28
N GLY A 186 -15.41 -11.57 16.40
CA GLY A 186 -15.15 -12.41 17.58
C GLY A 186 -13.73 -13.00 17.64
N THR A 187 -13.18 -13.44 16.51
CA THR A 187 -11.85 -14.09 16.47
C THR A 187 -10.74 -13.14 16.02
N LYS A 188 -11.10 -11.97 15.49
CA LYS A 188 -10.20 -11.04 14.78
C LYS A 188 -9.44 -11.69 13.62
N GLU A 189 -9.90 -12.84 13.14
CA GLU A 189 -9.31 -13.53 12.01
C GLU A 189 -9.74 -12.85 10.71
N ALA A 190 -8.79 -12.73 9.79
CA ALA A 190 -9.09 -12.28 8.43
C ALA A 190 -9.97 -13.32 7.75
N ALA A 191 -11.08 -12.86 7.18
CA ALA A 191 -11.99 -13.75 6.47
C ALA A 191 -11.26 -14.46 5.31
N PRO A 192 -11.53 -15.76 5.08
CA PRO A 192 -10.86 -16.53 4.05
C PRO A 192 -11.12 -15.88 2.69
N ARG A 193 -10.05 -15.43 2.04
CA ARG A 193 -10.12 -14.91 0.68
C ARG A 193 -10.34 -16.09 -0.26
N LYS A 194 -11.34 -16.00 -1.14
CA LYS A 194 -11.35 -16.85 -2.35
C LYS A 194 -10.02 -16.60 -3.07
N ALA A 195 -9.17 -17.63 -3.09
CA ALA A 195 -7.89 -17.58 -3.78
C ALA A 195 -8.16 -17.35 -5.27
N MET A 196 -8.03 -16.10 -5.73
CA MET A 196 -8.08 -15.82 -7.15
C MET A 196 -6.78 -16.33 -7.77
N ARG A 197 -6.92 -17.12 -8.84
CA ARG A 197 -5.78 -17.47 -9.70
C ARG A 197 -5.12 -16.17 -10.14
N ALA A 198 -3.81 -16.06 -9.89
CA ALA A 198 -3.00 -15.03 -10.51
C ALA A 198 -3.17 -15.17 -12.03
N GLY A 199 -3.91 -14.25 -12.65
CA GLY A 199 -4.04 -14.24 -14.10
C GLY A 199 -2.66 -14.11 -14.73
N CYS A 200 -2.43 -14.79 -15.85
CA CYS A 200 -1.20 -14.64 -16.62
C CYS A 200 -0.95 -13.16 -16.90
N ARG A 201 0.18 -12.64 -16.41
CA ARG A 201 0.62 -11.28 -16.73
C ARG A 201 1.13 -11.30 -18.16
N GLY A 202 0.51 -10.53 -19.05
CA GLY A 202 1.10 -10.26 -20.35
C GLY A 202 2.47 -9.62 -20.14
N LEU A 203 3.49 -10.13 -20.82
CA LEU A 203 4.77 -9.44 -20.96
C LEU A 203 4.47 -8.09 -21.62
N THR A 204 4.56 -7.02 -20.85
CA THR A 204 4.46 -5.68 -21.41
C THR A 204 5.82 -5.28 -21.95
N SER A 205 5.86 -4.83 -23.20
CA SER A 205 7.07 -4.28 -23.81
C SER A 205 7.57 -3.08 -23.00
N GLY A 206 8.89 -2.84 -23.01
CA GLY A 206 9.50 -1.69 -22.32
C GLY A 206 9.10 -0.32 -22.90
N ASN A 207 8.29 -0.29 -23.96
CA ASN A 207 7.91 0.93 -24.69
C ASN A 207 6.46 1.36 -24.44
N VAL A 208 5.82 0.87 -23.36
CA VAL A 208 4.46 1.30 -23.02
C VAL A 208 4.49 2.72 -22.48
N ASP A 209 3.71 3.61 -23.10
CA ASP A 209 3.46 4.96 -22.57
C ASP A 209 2.76 4.86 -21.20
N LEU A 210 3.49 5.26 -20.15
CA LEU A 210 3.05 5.21 -18.76
C LEU A 210 2.09 6.34 -18.37
N ARG A 211 1.89 7.34 -19.24
CA ARG A 211 0.97 8.46 -18.97
C ARG A 211 -0.45 7.93 -18.82
N PRO A 212 -1.17 8.27 -17.74
CA PRO A 212 -2.55 7.84 -17.55
C PRO A 212 -3.44 8.28 -18.72
N ARG A 213 -4.44 7.46 -19.07
CA ARG A 213 -5.47 7.86 -20.04
C ARG A 213 -6.59 8.61 -19.34
N PHE A 214 -7.28 9.47 -20.08
CA PHE A 214 -8.42 10.26 -19.63
C PHE A 214 -9.49 9.40 -18.95
N LYS A 215 -9.78 8.22 -19.50
CA LYS A 215 -10.76 7.27 -18.94
C LYS A 215 -10.35 6.64 -17.61
N ASP A 216 -9.04 6.63 -17.31
CA ASP A 216 -8.48 6.04 -16.10
C ASP A 216 -8.40 7.07 -14.95
N LEU A 217 -8.76 8.34 -15.23
CA LEU A 217 -8.73 9.47 -14.29
C LEU A 217 -10.11 9.84 -13.75
N LEU A 218 -10.13 10.30 -12.50
CA LEU A 218 -11.26 10.96 -11.86
C LEU A 218 -10.83 12.34 -11.37
N THR A 219 -11.68 13.36 -11.58
CA THR A 219 -11.49 14.69 -11.00
C THR A 219 -12.19 14.76 -9.65
N LEU A 220 -11.48 15.26 -8.63
CA LEU A 220 -12.00 15.63 -7.32
C LEU A 220 -12.06 17.16 -7.24
N GLU A 221 -13.27 17.70 -7.36
CA GLU A 221 -13.50 19.14 -7.24
C GLU A 221 -13.38 19.60 -5.77
N PRO A 222 -12.90 20.83 -5.52
CA PRO A 222 -12.79 21.40 -4.18
C PRO A 222 -14.10 21.32 -3.40
N GLY A 223 -14.06 20.70 -2.22
CA GLY A 223 -15.22 20.57 -1.33
C GLY A 223 -16.37 19.70 -1.85
N GLN A 224 -16.29 19.17 -3.07
CA GLN A 224 -17.34 18.32 -3.63
C GLN A 224 -17.05 16.84 -3.34
N PRO A 225 -17.96 16.13 -2.66
CA PRO A 225 -17.77 14.72 -2.38
C PRO A 225 -17.98 13.86 -3.64
N LEU A 226 -16.96 13.12 -4.02
CA LEU A 226 -17.07 12.00 -4.94
C LEU A 226 -17.68 10.80 -4.20
N LEU A 227 -18.86 10.38 -4.64
CA LEU A 227 -19.57 9.24 -4.06
C LEU A 227 -19.43 7.99 -4.93
N ARG A 228 -18.93 6.91 -4.35
CA ARG A 228 -18.89 5.57 -4.97
C ARG A 228 -19.71 4.59 -4.16
N ARG A 229 -20.58 3.86 -4.85
CA ARG A 229 -21.41 2.79 -4.28
C ARG A 229 -20.87 1.46 -4.76
N ILE A 230 -20.64 0.56 -3.83
CA ILE A 230 -20.03 -0.73 -4.07
C ILE A 230 -20.97 -1.79 -3.51
N ASP A 231 -21.40 -2.70 -4.38
CA ASP A 231 -22.11 -3.90 -3.97
C ASP A 231 -21.12 -4.83 -3.25
N ILE A 232 -21.34 -5.09 -1.97
CA ILE A 232 -20.46 -5.94 -1.17
C ILE A 232 -20.92 -7.41 -1.12
N GLY A 233 -21.99 -7.78 -1.82
CA GLY A 233 -22.51 -9.16 -1.84
C GLY A 233 -21.44 -10.18 -2.25
N ALA A 234 -20.61 -9.85 -3.23
CA ALA A 234 -19.49 -10.70 -3.65
C ALA A 234 -18.36 -10.79 -2.61
N LEU A 235 -18.19 -9.76 -1.78
CA LEU A 235 -17.15 -9.71 -0.74
C LEU A 235 -17.48 -10.62 0.45
N ILE A 236 -18.77 -10.75 0.76
CA ILE A 236 -19.28 -11.56 1.88
C ILE A 236 -19.77 -12.95 1.46
N SER A 237 -19.89 -13.20 0.15
CA SER A 237 -20.42 -14.46 -0.36
C SER A 237 -19.52 -15.64 0.03
N GLY A 238 -20.07 -16.57 0.79
CA GLY A 238 -19.37 -17.75 1.30
C GLY A 238 -18.66 -17.53 2.64
N LEU A 239 -18.94 -16.42 3.33
CA LEU A 239 -18.60 -16.28 4.74
C LEU A 239 -19.61 -17.03 5.61
N ASP A 240 -19.12 -17.63 6.70
CA ASP A 240 -19.98 -18.24 7.72
C ASP A 240 -20.78 -17.17 8.46
N ASP A 241 -21.85 -17.60 9.12
CA ASP A 241 -22.68 -16.70 9.91
C ASP A 241 -21.89 -16.02 11.05
N GLY A 242 -22.24 -14.76 11.31
CA GLY A 242 -21.67 -13.93 12.38
C GLY A 242 -21.41 -12.48 11.98
N PHE A 243 -20.78 -11.75 12.90
CA PHE A 243 -20.44 -10.33 12.74
C PHE A 243 -19.06 -10.14 12.11
N TYR A 244 -19.00 -9.25 11.12
CA TYR A 244 -17.78 -8.91 10.41
C TYR A 244 -17.55 -7.40 10.40
N THR A 245 -16.28 -7.02 10.51
CA THR A 245 -15.81 -5.65 10.30
C THR A 245 -15.19 -5.53 8.92
N ILE A 246 -15.65 -4.55 8.15
CA ILE A 246 -15.12 -4.18 6.83
C ILE A 246 -14.36 -2.86 6.97
N ARG A 247 -13.15 -2.81 6.43
CA ARG A 247 -12.31 -1.61 6.36
C ARG A 247 -11.79 -1.40 4.96
N LEU A 248 -11.68 -0.13 4.55
CA LEU A 248 -10.97 0.24 3.33
C LEU A 248 -9.47 0.02 3.57
N ARG A 249 -8.82 -0.74 2.67
CA ARG A 249 -7.37 -0.86 2.68
C ARG A 249 -6.75 0.42 2.15
N GLU A 250 -5.56 0.71 2.63
CA GLU A 250 -4.78 1.83 2.10
C GLU A 250 -4.49 1.62 0.61
N GLU A 251 -4.83 2.61 -0.22
CA GLU A 251 -4.56 2.59 -1.65
C GLU A 251 -3.77 3.83 -2.08
N SER A 252 -2.55 3.61 -2.57
CA SER A 252 -1.68 4.66 -3.12
C SER A 252 -2.05 4.96 -4.58
N MET A 253 -2.38 6.21 -4.90
CA MET A 253 -2.81 6.66 -6.23
C MET A 253 -1.91 7.77 -6.78
N TRP A 254 -1.77 7.79 -8.10
CA TRP A 254 -1.13 8.87 -8.83
C TRP A 254 -2.11 10.02 -8.92
N TRP A 255 -1.58 11.22 -8.90
CA TRP A 255 -2.38 12.42 -8.92
C TRP A 255 -1.67 13.56 -9.66
N CYS A 256 -2.46 14.52 -10.11
CA CYS A 256 -2.01 15.77 -10.68
C CYS A 256 -3.00 16.88 -10.37
N MET A 257 -2.49 18.10 -10.17
CA MET A 257 -3.31 19.29 -10.01
C MET A 257 -4.09 19.60 -11.30
N GLY A 258 -5.33 20.05 -11.15
CA GLY A 258 -6.24 20.37 -12.26
C GLY A 258 -7.26 19.26 -12.55
N GLY A 259 -8.31 19.61 -13.30
CA GLY A 259 -9.29 18.66 -13.79
C GLY A 259 -8.73 17.80 -14.91
N LYS A 260 -9.24 16.57 -15.07
CA LYS A 260 -8.76 15.64 -16.10
C LYS A 260 -8.92 16.21 -17.52
N GLU A 261 -9.91 17.08 -17.71
CA GLU A 261 -10.18 17.83 -18.93
C GLU A 261 -9.05 18.82 -19.27
N ASP A 262 -8.43 19.43 -18.26
CA ASP A 262 -7.37 20.43 -18.43
C ASP A 262 -5.99 19.78 -18.65
N ILE A 263 -5.75 18.65 -17.99
CA ILE A 263 -4.43 18.00 -17.98
C ILE A 263 -4.27 16.94 -19.06
N CYS A 264 -5.35 16.56 -19.76
CA CYS A 264 -5.27 15.62 -20.86
C CYS A 264 -5.16 16.33 -22.22
N ASP A 265 -4.48 15.68 -23.15
CA ASP A 265 -4.56 15.97 -24.58
C ASP A 265 -5.60 15.04 -25.19
N MET A 266 -6.73 15.61 -25.61
CA MET A 266 -7.84 14.87 -26.22
C MET A 266 -7.60 14.57 -27.70
N ASN A 267 -6.52 15.09 -28.29
CA ASN A 267 -6.14 14.80 -29.67
C ASN A 267 -5.37 13.47 -29.80
N ASP A 268 -4.80 12.96 -28.70
CA ASP A 268 -4.19 11.62 -28.63
C ASP A 268 -5.29 10.54 -28.59
N GLU A 269 -5.08 9.39 -29.25
CA GLU A 269 -6.03 8.26 -29.23
C GLU A 269 -6.38 7.84 -27.78
N GLY A 270 -7.63 8.12 -27.37
CA GLY A 270 -8.16 7.80 -26.05
C GLY A 270 -7.89 8.85 -24.95
N GLY A 271 -7.27 9.98 -25.30
CA GLY A 271 -6.94 11.09 -24.42
C GLY A 271 -5.90 10.71 -23.36
N ARG A 272 -4.74 11.36 -23.31
CA ARG A 272 -3.70 11.06 -22.30
C ARG A 272 -3.26 12.29 -21.56
N VAL A 273 -2.78 12.12 -20.32
CA VAL A 273 -2.14 13.21 -19.58
C VAL A 273 -1.02 13.81 -20.44
N ARG A 274 -0.97 15.14 -20.51
CA ARG A 274 0.07 15.87 -21.25
C ARG A 274 1.44 15.60 -20.62
N LYS A 275 2.49 15.66 -21.44
CA LYS A 275 3.85 15.31 -20.97
C LYS A 275 4.33 16.24 -19.85
N GLU A 276 3.98 17.51 -19.94
CA GLU A 276 4.29 18.55 -18.96
C GLU A 276 3.56 18.39 -17.63
N SER A 277 2.36 17.79 -17.64
CA SER A 277 1.56 17.51 -16.43
C SER A 277 1.92 16.16 -15.80
N PHE A 278 2.53 15.25 -16.56
CA PHE A 278 2.88 13.93 -16.07
C PHE A 278 4.23 13.92 -15.35
N ASN A 279 4.17 13.94 -14.01
CA ASN A 279 5.33 13.67 -13.16
C ASN A 279 5.17 12.32 -12.46
N ARG A 280 6.11 11.40 -12.70
CA ARG A 280 6.17 10.09 -12.02
C ARG A 280 6.82 10.16 -10.64
N ASP A 281 7.64 11.17 -10.41
CA ASP A 281 8.44 11.34 -9.20
C ASP A 281 7.65 12.21 -8.22
N VAL A 282 6.40 11.84 -7.94
CA VAL A 282 5.53 12.49 -6.95
C VAL A 282 5.20 11.52 -5.83
N PRO A 283 5.10 11.98 -4.57
CA PRO A 283 4.57 11.16 -3.49
C PRO A 283 3.16 10.67 -3.87
N PRO A 284 2.82 9.39 -3.61
CA PRO A 284 1.47 8.92 -3.91
C PRO A 284 0.44 9.63 -3.04
N LEU A 285 -0.73 9.89 -3.60
CA LEU A 285 -1.91 10.23 -2.81
C LEU A 285 -2.42 8.96 -2.14
N VAL A 286 -2.54 8.98 -0.83
CA VAL A 286 -2.95 7.80 -0.06
C VAL A 286 -4.44 7.90 0.24
N LEU A 287 -5.22 6.98 -0.32
CA LEU A 287 -6.61 6.79 0.03
C LEU A 287 -6.68 5.87 1.25
N ASN A 288 -7.00 6.44 2.41
CA ASN A 288 -7.22 5.69 3.65
C ASN A 288 -8.51 6.15 4.34
N SER A 289 -9.12 5.30 5.15
CA SER A 289 -10.26 5.68 5.99
C SER A 289 -10.11 5.07 7.37
N ALA A 290 -10.35 5.88 8.40
CA ALA A 290 -10.43 5.42 9.78
C ALA A 290 -11.77 4.74 10.10
N ASP A 291 -12.77 4.91 9.22
CA ASP A 291 -14.10 4.34 9.41
C ASP A 291 -14.07 2.81 9.34
N THR A 292 -14.84 2.19 10.22
CA THR A 292 -15.09 0.75 10.23
C THR A 292 -16.56 0.48 10.04
N VAL A 293 -16.88 -0.45 9.16
CA VAL A 293 -18.26 -0.87 8.90
C VAL A 293 -18.50 -2.24 9.50
N GLU A 294 -19.47 -2.34 10.39
CA GLU A 294 -19.91 -3.62 10.95
C GLU A 294 -21.11 -4.15 10.15
N VAL A 295 -21.08 -5.43 9.84
CA VAL A 295 -22.15 -6.14 9.15
C VAL A 295 -22.40 -7.50 9.79
N GLU A 296 -23.66 -7.93 9.76
CA GLU A 296 -24.06 -9.27 10.16
C GLU A 296 -24.29 -10.13 8.91
N VAL A 297 -23.72 -11.33 8.90
CA VAL A 297 -24.01 -12.35 7.89
C VAL A 297 -24.82 -13.44 8.57
N ALA A 298 -26.00 -13.74 8.02
CA ALA A 298 -26.83 -14.86 8.44
C ALA A 298 -27.36 -15.62 7.21
N ASN A 299 -27.28 -16.95 7.23
CA ASN A 299 -27.61 -17.82 6.10
C ASN A 299 -26.92 -17.40 4.79
N GLY A 300 -25.69 -16.88 4.89
CA GLY A 300 -24.93 -16.37 3.73
C GLY A 300 -25.46 -15.07 3.10
N GLN A 301 -26.33 -14.32 3.80
CA GLN A 301 -26.84 -13.01 3.37
C GLN A 301 -26.54 -11.92 4.40
N LEU A 302 -26.52 -10.65 3.97
CA LEU A 302 -26.48 -9.50 4.89
C LEU A 302 -27.83 -9.33 5.57
N VAL A 303 -27.79 -9.14 6.88
CA VAL A 303 -28.94 -8.75 7.70
C VAL A 303 -28.83 -7.27 8.09
#